data_AF-A0A853AG77-F1
#
_entry.id   AF-A0A853AG77-F1
#
_cell.length_a   1.000
_cell.length_b   1.000
_cell.length_c   1.000
_cell.angle_alpha   90.00
_cell.angle_beta   90.00
_cell.angle_gamma   90.00
#
_symmetry.space_group_name_H-M   'P 1'
#
loop_
_entity.id
_entity.type
_entity.pdbx_description
1 polymer ?
#
loop_
_entity_poly.entity_id
_entity_poly.type
_entity_poly.pdbx_seq_one_letter_code
_entity_poly.pdbx_strand_id
1 'polypeptide(L)'
;MTTPAPPPPPPTPGGGQTLTVNKDNVLEVRKIILSAAEEARLKLSSLAPNLVVRAPGEDEVSKTAAAVWTANLVGNPDSHYARLMQYVSNVFELGRQLEEAAKQYGYTDDEIAASFTVQQDQV
;
A
#
# COMPACT_ATOMS: atom_id res chain seq x y z
N MET A 1 5.72 29.41 -28.62
CA MET A 1 6.18 28.34 -27.71
C MET A 1 4.98 27.52 -27.32
N THR A 2 4.80 26.34 -27.91
CA THR A 2 3.68 25.43 -27.61
C THR A 2 4.02 24.61 -26.38
N THR A 3 3.16 24.67 -25.36
CA THR A 3 3.27 23.84 -24.15
C THR A 3 3.37 22.36 -24.54
N PRO A 4 4.39 21.61 -24.07
CA PRO A 4 4.47 20.17 -24.30
C PRO A 4 3.24 19.48 -23.71
N ALA A 5 2.67 18.52 -24.45
CA ALA A 5 1.57 17.71 -23.97
C ALA A 5 1.96 16.99 -22.66
N PRO A 6 1.04 16.86 -21.68
CA PRO A 6 1.31 16.10 -20.48
C PRO A 6 1.71 14.67 -20.84
N PRO A 7 2.69 14.07 -20.13
CA PRO A 7 3.10 12.70 -20.38
C PRO A 7 1.89 11.76 -20.21
N PRO A 8 1.80 10.69 -21.03
CA PRO A 8 0.73 9.71 -20.90
C PRO A 8 0.73 9.15 -19.47
N PRO A 9 -0.46 8.87 -18.90
CA PRO A 9 -0.55 8.25 -17.59
C PRO A 9 0.26 6.95 -17.59
N PRO A 10 0.97 6.63 -16.48
CA PRO A 10 1.68 5.37 -16.38
C PRO A 10 0.72 4.21 -16.68
N PRO A 11 1.18 3.14 -17.37
CA PRO A 11 0.35 1.98 -17.63
C PRO A 11 -0.23 1.48 -16.32
N THR A 12 -1.54 1.26 -16.28
CA THR A 12 -2.21 0.61 -15.15
C THR A 12 -1.46 -0.69 -14.85
N PRO A 13 -0.92 -0.89 -13.64
CA PRO A 13 -0.34 -2.17 -13.25
C PRO A 13 -1.49 -3.18 -13.20
N GLY A 14 -1.74 -3.82 -14.34
CA GLY A 14 -2.92 -4.65 -14.58
C GLY A 14 -2.56 -5.96 -15.25
N GLY A 15 -1.35 -6.48 -14.98
CA GLY A 15 -1.09 -7.91 -15.11
C GLY A 15 -1.71 -8.65 -13.91
N GLY A 16 -3.03 -8.56 -13.77
CA GLY A 16 -3.73 -9.19 -12.66
C GLY A 16 -3.64 -10.71 -12.79
N GLN A 17 -2.85 -11.36 -11.94
CA GLN A 17 -3.04 -12.78 -11.71
C GLN A 17 -4.48 -12.97 -11.23
N THR A 18 -5.26 -13.76 -11.96
CA THR A 18 -6.61 -14.13 -11.52
C THR A 18 -6.45 -15.07 -10.34
N LEU A 19 -6.78 -14.58 -9.14
CA LEU A 19 -6.80 -15.36 -7.92
C LEU A 19 -8.20 -15.95 -7.73
N THR A 20 -8.34 -17.25 -7.98
CA THR A 20 -9.61 -17.95 -7.73
C THR A 20 -9.74 -18.26 -6.24
N VAL A 21 -10.61 -17.52 -5.56
CA VAL A 21 -10.91 -17.73 -4.14
C VAL A 21 -12.12 -18.64 -4.01
N ASN A 22 -12.04 -19.63 -3.13
CA ASN A 22 -13.11 -20.56 -2.78
C ASN A 22 -13.18 -20.75 -1.25
N LYS A 23 -14.15 -21.53 -0.78
CA LYS A 23 -14.34 -21.78 0.65
C LYS A 23 -13.05 -22.28 1.32
N ASP A 24 -12.33 -23.20 0.68
CA ASP A 24 -11.19 -23.87 1.30
C ASP A 24 -9.95 -22.96 1.43
N ASN A 25 -9.82 -21.94 0.58
CA ASN A 25 -8.63 -21.07 0.53
C ASN A 25 -8.87 -19.63 0.99
N VAL A 26 -10.12 -19.19 1.19
CA VAL A 26 -10.44 -17.77 1.48
C VAL A 26 -9.70 -17.21 2.69
N LEU A 27 -9.58 -18.00 3.77
CA LEU A 27 -8.89 -17.58 4.99
C LEU A 27 -7.38 -17.49 4.80
N GLU A 28 -6.79 -18.44 4.08
CA GLU A 28 -5.35 -18.44 3.77
C GLU A 28 -4.98 -17.27 2.85
N VAL A 29 -5.76 -17.07 1.78
CA VAL A 29 -5.58 -15.98 0.83
C VAL A 29 -5.71 -14.62 1.52
N ARG A 30 -6.75 -14.45 2.35
CA ARG A 30 -6.93 -13.25 3.15
C ARG A 30 -5.73 -12.96 4.03
N LYS A 31 -5.23 -13.99 4.72
CA LYS A 31 -4.07 -13.89 5.62
C LYS A 31 -2.83 -13.41 4.86
N ILE A 32 -2.51 -14.03 3.73
CA ILE A 32 -1.36 -13.65 2.88
C ILE A 32 -1.48 -12.17 2.44
N ILE A 33 -2.66 -11.76 1.98
CA ILE A 33 -2.91 -10.38 1.54
C ILE A 33 -2.70 -9.38 2.69
N LEU A 34 -3.25 -9.66 3.87
CA LEU A 34 -3.12 -8.78 5.03
C LEU A 34 -1.67 -8.72 5.55
N SER A 35 -0.96 -9.84 5.58
CA SER A 35 0.46 -9.87 5.93
C SER A 35 1.31 -9.04 4.97
N ALA A 36 1.08 -9.18 3.66
CA ALA A 36 1.79 -8.40 2.66
C ALA A 36 1.47 -6.90 2.75
N ALA A 37 0.20 -6.54 3.03
CA ALA A 37 -0.20 -5.15 3.24
C ALA A 37 0.48 -4.54 4.47
N GLU A 38 0.57 -5.30 5.57
CA GLU A 38 1.24 -4.83 6.79
C GLU A 38 2.75 -4.69 6.59
N GLU A 39 3.41 -5.65 5.95
CA GLU A 39 4.83 -5.55 5.60
C GLU A 39 5.09 -4.31 4.74
N ALA A 40 4.26 -4.07 3.73
CA ALA A 40 4.36 -2.90 2.87
C ALA A 40 4.14 -1.60 3.67
N ARG A 41 3.16 -1.56 4.57
CA ARG A 41 2.89 -0.41 5.45
C ARG A 41 4.09 -0.07 6.32
N LEU A 42 4.67 -1.07 6.97
CA LEU A 42 5.83 -0.92 7.85
C LEU A 42 7.05 -0.44 7.07
N LYS A 43 7.30 -1.03 5.90
CA LYS A 43 8.40 -0.65 5.02
C LYS A 43 8.25 0.78 4.48
N LEU A 44 7.05 1.18 4.06
CA LEU A 44 6.80 2.56 3.63
C LEU A 44 7.01 3.55 4.78
N SER A 45 6.50 3.21 5.97
CA SER A 45 6.64 4.08 7.16
C SER A 45 8.09 4.25 7.57
N SER A 46 8.91 3.20 7.49
CA SER A 46 10.35 3.27 7.81
C SER A 46 11.16 4.04 6.76
N LEU A 47 10.71 4.04 5.50
CA LEU A 47 11.36 4.78 4.41
C LEU A 47 10.93 6.25 4.31
N ALA A 48 9.79 6.64 4.90
CA ALA A 48 9.26 8.00 4.79
C ALA A 48 10.27 9.10 5.18
N PRO A 49 11.07 8.97 6.27
CA PRO A 49 12.10 9.96 6.59
C PRO A 49 13.19 10.10 5.53
N ASN A 50 13.49 9.03 4.80
CA ASN A 50 14.52 9.01 3.75
C ASN A 50 14.05 9.70 2.45
N LEU A 51 12.76 10.02 2.34
CA LEU A 51 12.20 10.76 1.20
C LEU A 51 12.34 12.28 1.36
N VAL A 52 12.80 12.75 2.52
CA VAL A 52 13.05 14.18 2.75
C VAL A 52 14.36 14.58 2.05
N VAL A 53 14.26 15.52 1.10
CA VAL A 53 15.42 16.03 0.36
C VAL A 53 16.00 17.22 1.09
N ARG A 54 17.29 17.16 1.40
CA ARG A 54 18.05 18.28 1.98
C ARG A 54 18.59 19.17 0.87
N ALA A 55 18.62 20.47 1.10
CA ALA A 55 19.19 21.42 0.17
C ALA A 55 20.70 21.14 -0.03
N PRO A 56 21.19 21.03 -1.28
CA PRO A 56 22.61 20.79 -1.54
C PRO A 56 23.48 22.03 -1.32
N GLY A 57 22.86 23.20 -1.18
CA GLY A 57 23.51 24.49 -0.95
C GLY A 57 22.59 25.47 -0.22
N GLU A 58 23.17 26.58 0.24
CA GLU A 58 22.46 27.61 1.00
C GLU A 58 21.76 28.67 0.11
N ASP A 59 21.94 28.60 -1.20
CA ASP A 59 21.29 29.48 -2.15
C ASP A 59 19.78 29.22 -2.26
N GLU A 60 19.06 30.23 -2.74
CA GLU A 60 17.60 30.20 -2.83
C GLU A 60 17.10 29.09 -3.76
N VAL A 61 17.83 28.78 -4.84
CA VAL A 61 17.45 27.74 -5.80
C VAL A 61 17.55 26.36 -5.15
N SER A 62 18.66 26.08 -4.47
CA SER A 62 18.88 24.84 -3.72
C SER A 62 17.80 24.61 -2.64
N LYS A 63 17.48 25.64 -1.87
CA LYS A 63 16.44 25.59 -0.82
C LYS A 63 15.06 25.35 -1.40
N THR A 64 14.70 26.10 -2.45
CA THR A 64 13.40 25.98 -3.12
C THR A 64 13.23 24.60 -3.75
N ALA A 65 14.26 24.10 -4.46
CA ALA A 65 14.23 22.79 -5.08
C ALA A 65 14.02 21.67 -4.04
N ALA A 66 14.76 21.70 -2.93
CA ALA A 66 14.62 20.71 -1.85
C ALA A 66 13.23 20.73 -1.21
N ALA A 67 12.65 21.92 -1.01
CA ALA A 67 11.29 22.07 -0.48
C ALA A 67 10.24 21.46 -1.43
N VAL A 68 10.32 21.78 -2.73
CA VAL A 68 9.39 21.25 -3.75
C VAL A 68 9.50 19.72 -3.87
N TRP A 69 10.71 19.18 -3.88
CA TRP A 69 10.90 17.72 -3.92
C TRP A 69 10.36 17.03 -2.67
N THR A 70 10.65 17.56 -1.48
CA THR A 70 10.11 17.01 -0.24
C THR A 70 8.58 17.05 -0.21
N ALA A 71 7.97 18.14 -0.67
CA ALA A 71 6.52 18.25 -0.79
C ALA A 71 5.93 17.18 -1.72
N ASN A 72 6.49 17.00 -2.92
CA ASN A 72 6.00 16.00 -3.88
C ASN A 72 6.25 14.55 -3.44
N LEU A 73 7.33 14.28 -2.71
CA LEU A 73 7.67 12.93 -2.28
C LEU A 73 6.88 12.48 -1.05
N VAL A 74 6.72 13.37 -0.05
CA VAL A 74 6.13 13.00 1.26
C VAL A 74 5.24 14.06 1.89
N GLY A 75 5.44 15.34 1.60
CA GLY A 75 4.78 16.44 2.33
C GLY A 75 3.34 16.75 1.90
N ASN A 76 3.01 16.59 0.62
CA ASN A 76 1.68 16.92 0.09
C ASN A 76 0.67 15.80 0.27
N PRO A 77 -0.64 16.11 0.36
CA PRO A 77 -1.70 15.10 0.42
C PRO A 77 -1.73 14.14 -0.77
N ASP A 78 -1.30 14.59 -1.94
CA ASP A 78 -1.22 13.80 -3.17
C ASP A 78 0.20 13.32 -3.50
N SER A 79 1.11 13.41 -2.53
CA SER A 79 2.51 12.97 -2.66
C SER A 79 2.65 11.50 -3.03
N HIS A 80 3.81 11.13 -3.54
CA HIS A 80 4.09 9.73 -3.88
C HIS A 80 3.93 8.78 -2.69
N TYR A 81 4.40 9.18 -1.51
CA TYR A 81 4.18 8.43 -0.27
C TYR A 81 2.69 8.26 0.04
N ALA A 82 1.89 9.33 -0.04
CA ALA A 82 0.46 9.26 0.24
C ALA A 82 -0.27 8.31 -0.73
N ARG A 83 0.07 8.33 -2.02
CA ARG A 83 -0.48 7.40 -3.01
C ARG A 83 -0.11 5.95 -2.73
N LEU A 84 1.13 5.68 -2.33
CA LEU A 84 1.56 4.33 -1.96
C LEU A 84 0.84 3.82 -0.72
N MET A 85 0.66 4.68 0.30
CA MET A 85 -0.14 4.35 1.48
C MET A 85 -1.60 4.08 1.13
N GLN A 86 -2.17 4.81 0.17
CA GLN A 86 -3.51 4.55 -0.33
C GLN A 86 -3.61 3.18 -1.02
N TYR A 87 -2.61 2.78 -1.82
CA TYR A 87 -2.57 1.44 -2.40
C TYR A 87 -2.52 0.35 -1.34
N VAL A 88 -1.69 0.53 -0.30
CA VAL A 88 -1.66 -0.39 0.85
C VAL A 88 -3.04 -0.46 1.52
N SER A 89 -3.72 0.67 1.72
CA SER A 89 -5.08 0.70 2.27
C SER A 89 -6.07 -0.07 1.40
N ASN A 90 -5.96 0.01 0.06
CA ASN A 90 -6.83 -0.75 -0.84
C ASN A 90 -6.59 -2.26 -0.73
N VAL A 91 -5.35 -2.68 -0.47
CA VAL A 91 -5.01 -4.10 -0.24
C VAL A 91 -5.57 -4.59 1.11
N PHE A 92 -5.55 -3.75 2.14
CA PHE A 92 -6.26 -4.07 3.41
C PHE A 92 -7.75 -4.25 3.20
N GLU A 93 -8.37 -3.36 2.41
CA GLU A 93 -9.79 -3.43 2.09
C GLU A 93 -10.14 -4.72 1.31
N LEU A 94 -9.26 -5.18 0.41
CA LEU A 94 -9.40 -6.48 -0.22
C LEU A 94 -9.42 -7.62 0.81
N GLY A 95 -8.52 -7.60 1.80
CA GLY A 95 -8.53 -8.57 2.90
C GLY A 95 -9.84 -8.55 3.70
N ARG A 96 -10.45 -7.38 3.89
CA ARG A 96 -11.75 -7.23 4.55
C ARG A 96 -12.88 -7.85 3.70
N GLN A 97 -12.87 -7.63 2.40
CA GLN A 97 -13.86 -8.24 1.49
C GLN A 97 -13.77 -9.77 1.46
N LEU A 98 -12.56 -10.33 1.56
CA LEU A 98 -12.37 -11.78 1.69
C LEU A 98 -12.93 -12.32 3.02
N GLU A 99 -12.90 -11.53 4.08
CA GLU A 99 -13.57 -11.89 5.34
C GLU A 99 -15.08 -12.00 5.16
N GLU A 100 -15.68 -11.01 4.51
CA GLU A 100 -17.12 -10.99 4.21
C GLU A 100 -17.51 -12.19 3.34
N ALA A 101 -16.67 -12.55 2.36
CA ALA A 101 -16.85 -13.75 1.55
C ALA A 101 -16.74 -15.05 2.37
N ALA A 102 -15.80 -15.13 3.32
CA ALA A 102 -15.69 -16.27 4.22
C ALA A 102 -16.97 -16.46 5.06
N LYS A 103 -17.55 -15.37 5.57
CA LYS A 103 -18.84 -15.42 6.29
C LYS A 103 -19.97 -15.95 5.40
N GLN A 104 -20.00 -15.58 4.12
CA GLN A 104 -20.97 -16.12 3.16
C GLN A 104 -20.78 -17.63 2.91
N TYR A 105 -19.55 -18.14 3.02
CA TYR A 105 -19.27 -19.59 2.94
C TYR A 105 -19.59 -20.36 4.24
N GLY A 106 -20.06 -19.67 5.28
CA GLY A 106 -20.47 -20.26 6.55
C GLY A 106 -19.37 -20.40 7.58
N TYR A 107 -18.25 -19.70 7.41
CA TYR A 107 -17.26 -19.57 8.49
C TYR A 107 -17.83 -18.72 9.62
N THR A 108 -17.63 -19.17 10.85
CA THR A 108 -17.97 -18.43 12.07
C THR A 108 -16.93 -17.36 12.36
N ASP A 109 -17.32 -16.33 13.12
CA ASP A 109 -16.37 -15.30 13.58
C ASP A 109 -15.22 -15.93 14.38
N ASP A 110 -15.45 -17.03 15.10
CA ASP A 110 -14.42 -17.78 15.85
C ASP A 110 -13.41 -18.49 14.93
N GLU A 111 -13.86 -19.10 13.83
CA GLU A 111 -12.96 -19.72 12.84
C GLU A 111 -12.13 -18.67 12.09
N ILE A 112 -12.74 -17.52 11.80
CA ILE A 112 -12.05 -16.37 11.24
C ILE A 112 -11.05 -15.84 12.27
N ALA A 113 -11.45 -15.68 13.55
CA ALA A 113 -10.60 -15.25 14.66
C ALA A 113 -9.39 -16.18 14.87
N ALA A 114 -9.62 -17.50 14.85
CA ALA A 114 -8.57 -18.50 15.00
C ALA A 114 -7.55 -18.45 13.84
N SER A 115 -7.99 -18.11 12.63
CA SER A 115 -7.10 -17.95 11.48
C SER A 115 -6.05 -16.84 11.66
N PHE A 116 -6.31 -15.86 12.55
CA PHE A 116 -5.34 -14.81 12.90
C PHE A 116 -4.32 -15.27 13.94
N THR A 117 -4.68 -16.18 14.86
CA THR A 117 -3.83 -16.53 16.02
C THR A 117 -2.77 -17.59 15.72
N VAL A 118 -3.02 -18.50 14.77
CA VAL A 118 -2.15 -19.64 14.42
C VAL A 118 -0.72 -19.22 13.98
N GLN A 119 -0.46 -17.94 13.79
CA GLN A 119 0.85 -17.40 13.43
C GLN A 119 1.62 -16.70 14.56
N GLN A 120 1.04 -16.49 15.75
CA GLN A 120 1.78 -15.95 16.90
C GLN A 120 2.71 -16.98 17.57
N ASP A 121 2.52 -18.28 17.30
CA ASP A 121 3.30 -19.39 17.88
C ASP A 121 4.41 -19.93 16.96
N GLN A 122 4.78 -19.22 15.89
CA GLN A 122 5.91 -19.59 15.02
C GLN A 122 6.90 -18.44 14.85
N VAL A 123 7.52 -18.00 15.94
CA VAL A 123 8.84 -17.35 15.97
C VAL A 123 9.58 -17.76 17.24
#